data_AF-A0A9D9CTC4-F1
#
_entry.id   AF-A0A9D9CTC4-F1
#
_cell.length_a   1.000
_cell.length_b   1.000
_cell.length_c   1.000
_cell.angle_alpha   90.00
_cell.angle_beta   90.00
_cell.angle_gamma   90.00
#
_symmetry.space_group_name_H-M   'P 1'
#
loop_
_entity.id
_entity.type
_entity.pdbx_description
1 polymer ?
#
loop_
_entity_poly.entity_id
_entity_poly.type
_entity_poly.pdbx_seq_one_letter_code
_entity_poly.pdbx_strand_id
1 'polypeptide(L)'
;MRKSLQKFIPLIPAALVLGAMCFPSGCANTTTPPSGGDKDTIPPVITKVSPLPGTVNVPVHNTTIRFSFDEYVKVKDMNSIYLSPPMEKRPKAVIKGKSVVVSFEEDLQPNTTYTLDISGAIVDNNEGNPFPGYTLVFSTGDRIDSLCVTGIVQDSRNLMPIKGATVMLYKDHSDSAVFLHRPDAAIRSDDWGFFGIRNIQDTLYRVYALKDANNNNLYDPDNESIAFLDSLFRPSLVYNDSIYEFKKFNMKDTALCLARKTELELNVFREKPSRQ
;
A
#
# COMPACT_ATOMS: atom_id res chain seq x y z
N MET A 1 41.32 84.78 -9.04
CA MET A 1 40.70 83.66 -8.28
C MET A 1 39.35 83.16 -8.84
N ARG A 2 38.99 83.37 -10.13
CA ARG A 2 37.63 83.03 -10.64
C ARG A 2 37.54 81.91 -11.69
N LYS A 3 38.68 81.39 -12.20
CA LYS A 3 38.70 80.36 -13.27
C LYS A 3 38.78 78.90 -12.79
N SER A 4 38.92 78.65 -11.49
CA SER A 4 39.02 77.29 -10.94
C SER A 4 37.64 76.65 -10.65
N LEU A 5 36.64 77.45 -10.25
CA LEU A 5 35.31 76.93 -9.89
C LEU A 5 34.45 76.51 -11.08
N GLN A 6 34.71 76.99 -12.30
CA GLN A 6 33.87 76.68 -13.47
C GLN A 6 34.06 75.24 -14.00
N LYS A 7 35.17 74.57 -13.69
CA LYS A 7 35.43 73.20 -14.12
C LYS A 7 34.61 72.14 -13.38
N PHE A 8 34.05 72.48 -12.22
CA PHE A 8 33.24 71.57 -11.40
C PHE A 8 31.72 71.72 -11.63
N ILE A 9 31.30 72.74 -12.36
CA ILE A 9 29.89 72.98 -12.69
C ILE A 9 29.24 71.81 -13.48
N PRO A 10 29.91 71.12 -14.43
CA PRO A 10 29.31 69.95 -15.09
C PRO A 10 29.41 68.66 -14.25
N LEU A 11 30.17 68.66 -13.14
CA LEU A 11 30.31 67.49 -12.26
C LEU A 11 29.14 67.36 -11.27
N ILE A 12 28.52 68.49 -10.91
CA ILE A 12 27.38 68.54 -9.99
C ILE A 12 26.13 67.83 -10.54
N PRO A 13 25.67 68.06 -11.79
CA PRO A 13 24.55 67.32 -12.34
C PRO A 13 24.87 65.84 -12.55
N ALA A 14 26.11 65.49 -12.92
CA ALA A 14 26.53 64.09 -13.05
C ALA A 14 26.53 63.36 -11.69
N ALA A 15 27.00 64.03 -10.62
CA ALA A 15 26.95 63.48 -9.26
C ALA A 15 25.52 63.37 -8.71
N LEU A 16 24.62 64.28 -9.08
CA LEU A 16 23.19 64.20 -8.74
C LEU A 16 22.49 63.05 -9.46
N VAL A 17 22.78 62.82 -10.74
CA VAL A 17 22.26 61.68 -11.50
C VAL A 17 22.80 60.35 -10.96
N LEU A 18 24.10 60.29 -10.64
CA LEU A 18 24.72 59.10 -10.05
C LEU A 18 24.21 58.83 -8.62
N GLY A 19 23.99 59.89 -7.83
CA GLY A 19 23.38 59.81 -6.51
C GLY A 19 21.92 59.34 -6.55
N ALA A 20 21.15 59.74 -7.57
CA ALA A 20 19.78 59.28 -7.78
C ALA A 20 19.70 57.80 -8.19
N MET A 21 20.70 57.25 -8.87
CA MET A 21 20.77 55.82 -9.23
C MET A 21 21.17 54.91 -8.05
N CYS A 22 21.71 55.46 -6.96
CA CYS A 22 22.08 54.69 -5.76
C CYS A 22 20.91 54.42 -4.79
N PHE A 23 19.70 54.88 -5.08
CA PHE A 23 18.49 54.58 -4.30
C PHE A 23 17.57 53.66 -5.09
N PRO A 24 17.78 52.32 -5.08
CA PRO A 24 16.80 51.40 -5.63
C PRO A 24 15.49 51.57 -4.84
N SER A 25 14.48 52.14 -5.49
CA SER A 25 13.11 52.27 -4.99
C SER A 25 12.40 50.93 -5.17
N GLY A 26 12.88 49.94 -4.41
CA GLY A 26 12.37 48.58 -4.44
C GLY A 26 12.78 47.85 -3.19
N CYS A 27 12.11 48.13 -2.08
CA CYS A 27 12.09 47.18 -0.97
C CYS A 27 11.36 45.92 -1.47
N ALA A 28 12.10 44.86 -1.76
CA ALA A 28 11.52 43.53 -1.73
C ALA A 28 10.99 43.33 -0.30
N ASN A 29 9.67 43.30 -0.14
CA ASN A 29 9.01 43.14 1.16
C ASN A 29 9.39 41.75 1.71
N THR A 30 10.41 41.69 2.57
CA THR A 30 10.86 40.45 3.25
C THR A 30 10.00 40.11 4.47
N THR A 31 9.07 40.97 4.84
CA THR A 31 8.31 40.87 6.10
C THR A 31 7.17 39.86 6.05
N THR A 32 6.70 39.49 4.85
CA THR A 32 5.67 38.46 4.66
C THR A 32 6.08 37.57 3.49
N PRO A 33 6.36 36.28 3.73
CA PRO A 33 6.41 35.30 2.64
C PRO A 33 5.15 35.46 1.80
N PRO A 34 5.23 35.37 0.46
CA PRO A 34 4.03 35.31 -0.35
C PRO A 34 3.11 34.24 0.24
N SER A 35 1.85 34.61 0.52
CA SER A 35 0.86 33.60 0.89
C SER A 35 0.85 32.58 -0.24
N GLY A 36 1.16 31.33 0.08
CA GLY A 36 1.08 30.24 -0.89
C GLY A 36 -0.30 30.17 -1.52
N GLY A 37 -0.40 29.49 -2.67
CA GLY A 37 -1.69 29.14 -3.24
C GLY A 37 -2.49 28.23 -2.30
N ASP A 38 -3.74 27.97 -2.66
CA ASP A 38 -4.57 27.03 -1.93
C ASP A 38 -3.87 25.67 -1.82
N LYS A 39 -4.03 25.03 -0.66
CA LYS A 39 -3.45 23.72 -0.42
C LYS A 39 -4.03 22.70 -1.41
N ASP A 40 -3.17 21.94 -2.08
CA ASP A 40 -3.61 20.83 -2.92
C ASP A 40 -4.23 19.72 -2.06
N THR A 41 -5.39 19.24 -2.49
CA THR A 41 -6.17 18.18 -1.84
C THR A 41 -6.41 16.99 -2.75
N ILE A 42 -5.94 17.06 -4.00
CA ILE A 42 -6.14 16.02 -5.00
C ILE A 42 -5.10 14.91 -4.76
N PRO A 43 -5.52 13.64 -4.70
CA PRO A 43 -4.59 12.52 -4.56
C PRO A 43 -3.97 12.12 -5.91
N PRO A 44 -2.79 11.48 -5.92
CA PRO A 44 -2.12 11.07 -7.13
C PRO A 44 -2.88 9.96 -7.85
N VAL A 45 -2.72 9.87 -9.17
CA VAL A 45 -3.40 8.87 -10.01
C VAL A 45 -2.38 8.02 -10.77
N ILE A 46 -2.62 6.71 -10.84
CA ILE A 46 -1.83 5.81 -11.66
C ILE A 46 -2.14 6.07 -13.14
N THR A 47 -1.11 6.43 -13.91
CA THR A 47 -1.18 6.62 -15.37
C THR A 47 -0.79 5.36 -16.14
N LYS A 48 0.05 4.50 -15.56
CA LYS A 48 0.50 3.24 -16.19
C LYS A 48 0.94 2.22 -15.15
N VAL A 49 0.65 0.95 -15.42
CA VAL A 49 1.17 -0.20 -14.67
C VAL A 49 1.92 -1.12 -15.63
N SER A 50 3.04 -1.66 -15.18
CA SER A 50 3.82 -2.66 -15.92
C SER A 50 4.32 -3.74 -14.97
N PRO A 51 4.04 -5.03 -15.20
CA PRO A 51 3.17 -5.57 -16.25
C PRO A 51 1.71 -5.11 -16.11
N LEU A 52 0.91 -5.30 -17.16
CA LEU A 52 -0.51 -4.96 -17.13
C LEU A 52 -1.28 -5.89 -16.18
N PRO A 53 -2.41 -5.46 -15.59
CA PRO A 53 -3.27 -6.34 -14.80
C PRO A 53 -3.67 -7.59 -15.58
N GLY A 54 -3.58 -8.75 -14.93
CA GLY A 54 -3.90 -10.05 -15.53
C GLY A 54 -2.81 -10.59 -16.48
N THR A 55 -1.61 -9.99 -16.51
CA THR A 55 -0.51 -10.55 -17.31
C THR A 55 -0.11 -11.94 -16.79
N VAL A 56 0.01 -12.88 -17.71
CA VAL A 56 0.49 -14.25 -17.50
C VAL A 56 1.92 -14.41 -17.99
N ASN A 57 2.58 -15.51 -17.62
CA ASN A 57 3.98 -15.82 -17.95
C ASN A 57 4.95 -14.69 -17.55
N VAL A 58 4.66 -14.01 -16.44
CA VAL A 58 5.60 -13.06 -15.85
C VAL A 58 6.87 -13.82 -15.44
N PRO A 59 8.07 -13.28 -15.71
CA PRO A 59 9.31 -13.94 -15.34
C PRO A 59 9.34 -14.33 -13.86
N VAL A 60 9.95 -15.47 -13.57
CA VAL A 60 10.18 -15.91 -12.19
C VAL A 60 11.32 -15.11 -11.53
N HIS A 61 12.36 -14.84 -12.31
CA HIS A 61 13.59 -14.19 -11.86
C HIS A 61 13.60 -12.69 -12.17
N ASN A 62 14.16 -11.89 -11.26
CA ASN A 62 14.40 -10.44 -11.45
C ASN A 62 13.15 -9.64 -11.85
N THR A 63 11.97 -10.08 -11.42
CA THR A 63 10.72 -9.41 -11.74
C THR A 63 10.62 -8.08 -11.03
N THR A 64 10.14 -7.08 -11.78
CA THR A 64 9.86 -5.76 -11.25
C THR A 64 8.49 -5.31 -11.69
N ILE A 65 7.77 -4.67 -10.77
CA ILE A 65 6.46 -4.10 -11.01
C ILE A 65 6.58 -2.59 -10.92
N ARG A 66 6.18 -1.87 -11.97
CA ARG A 66 6.24 -0.42 -12.04
C ARG A 66 4.83 0.16 -12.03
N PHE A 67 4.58 1.06 -11.08
CA PHE A 67 3.41 1.93 -11.03
C PHE A 67 3.85 3.35 -11.35
N SER A 68 3.38 3.91 -12.46
CA SER A 68 3.66 5.29 -12.87
C SER A 68 2.48 6.19 -12.53
N PHE A 69 2.79 7.38 -12.04
CA PHE A 69 1.82 8.37 -11.57
C PHE A 69 1.87 9.63 -12.44
N ASP A 70 0.81 10.43 -12.38
CA ASP A 70 0.71 11.75 -13.00
C ASP A 70 1.58 12.80 -12.30
N GLU A 71 1.90 12.60 -11.02
CA GLU A 71 2.74 13.46 -10.20
C GLU A 71 3.87 12.73 -9.45
N TYR A 72 4.71 13.48 -8.72
CA TYR A 72 5.75 12.89 -7.89
C TYR A 72 5.15 12.32 -6.61
N VAL A 73 5.53 11.10 -6.26
CA VAL A 73 5.00 10.38 -5.10
C VAL A 73 6.15 9.90 -4.20
N LYS A 74 5.81 9.60 -2.94
CA LYS A 74 6.71 8.99 -1.96
C LYS A 74 6.07 7.75 -1.36
N VAL A 75 6.92 6.79 -0.98
CA VAL A 75 6.50 5.62 -0.19
C VAL A 75 6.45 6.04 1.27
N LYS A 76 5.24 6.17 1.82
CA LYS A 76 5.00 6.51 3.23
C LYS A 76 5.17 5.31 4.15
N ASP A 77 4.66 4.15 3.74
CA ASP A 77 4.73 2.94 4.53
C ASP A 77 5.06 1.73 3.65
N MET A 78 6.28 1.21 3.81
CA MET A 78 6.73 0.00 3.10
C MET A 78 5.97 -1.24 3.57
N ASN A 79 5.51 -1.29 4.82
CA ASN A 79 4.84 -2.47 5.39
C ASN A 79 3.40 -2.63 4.86
N SER A 80 2.84 -1.57 4.29
CA SER A 80 1.55 -1.58 3.61
C SER A 80 1.64 -2.15 2.18
N ILE A 81 2.84 -2.30 1.62
CA ILE A 81 3.04 -3.04 0.36
C ILE A 81 3.00 -4.53 0.69
N TYR A 82 1.97 -5.21 0.23
CA TYR A 82 1.71 -6.60 0.59
C TYR A 82 1.62 -7.48 -0.65
N LEU A 83 2.33 -8.60 -0.64
CA LEU A 83 2.32 -9.59 -1.71
C LEU A 83 1.67 -10.88 -1.19
N SER A 84 0.77 -11.45 -1.98
CA SER A 84 0.18 -12.77 -1.77
C SER A 84 0.44 -13.66 -3.00
N PRO A 85 0.94 -14.90 -2.86
CA PRO A 85 1.48 -15.48 -1.62
C PRO A 85 2.64 -14.66 -1.03
N PRO A 86 2.76 -14.58 0.30
CA PRO A 86 3.84 -13.86 0.96
C PRO A 86 5.18 -14.60 0.83
N MET A 87 6.25 -13.82 0.74
CA MET A 87 7.63 -14.31 0.63
C MET A 87 8.35 -14.20 1.98
N GLU A 88 9.51 -14.85 2.09
CA GLU A 88 10.36 -14.72 3.28
C GLU A 88 10.87 -13.29 3.42
N LYS A 89 11.47 -12.76 2.35
CA LYS A 89 11.83 -11.35 2.26
C LYS A 89 10.72 -10.53 1.63
N ARG A 90 10.38 -9.42 2.29
CA ARG A 90 9.35 -8.51 1.80
C ARG A 90 9.77 -7.84 0.47
N PRO A 91 8.79 -7.48 -0.38
CA PRO A 91 9.06 -6.68 -1.57
C PRO A 91 9.73 -5.35 -1.20
N LYS A 92 10.70 -4.93 -2.02
CA LYS A 92 11.35 -3.63 -1.91
C LYS A 92 10.71 -2.66 -2.90
N ALA A 93 10.32 -1.47 -2.44
CA ALA A 93 9.86 -0.40 -3.32
C ALA A 93 10.85 0.76 -3.37
N VAL A 94 11.10 1.27 -4.57
CA VAL A 94 11.97 2.43 -4.81
C VAL A 94 11.29 3.44 -5.72
N ILE A 95 11.57 4.73 -5.52
CA ILE A 95 11.08 5.80 -6.40
C ILE A 95 12.04 5.98 -7.58
N LYS A 96 11.49 6.02 -8.80
CA LYS A 96 12.21 6.37 -10.03
C LYS A 96 11.41 7.40 -10.84
N GLY A 97 11.73 8.68 -10.66
CA GLY A 97 10.93 9.78 -11.22
C GLY A 97 9.52 9.78 -10.62
N LYS A 98 8.49 9.90 -11.45
CA LYS A 98 7.07 9.78 -11.06
C LYS A 98 6.60 8.32 -10.99
N SER A 99 7.43 7.40 -10.53
CA SER A 99 7.08 5.97 -10.51
C SER A 99 7.58 5.27 -9.26
N VAL A 100 6.78 4.36 -8.75
CA VAL A 100 7.16 3.38 -7.73
C VAL A 100 7.52 2.09 -8.44
N VAL A 101 8.73 1.58 -8.20
CA VAL A 101 9.18 0.29 -8.72
C VAL A 101 9.32 -0.67 -7.56
N VAL A 102 8.48 -1.70 -7.55
CA VAL A 102 8.54 -2.82 -6.62
C VAL A 102 9.40 -3.92 -7.23
N SER A 103 10.29 -4.48 -6.42
CA SER A 103 11.24 -5.53 -6.78
C SER A 103 11.26 -6.61 -5.70
N PHE A 104 11.57 -7.83 -6.11
CA PHE A 104 11.63 -9.00 -5.24
C PHE A 104 13.09 -9.44 -5.12
N GLU A 105 13.54 -9.70 -3.89
CA GLU A 105 14.91 -10.18 -3.63
C GLU A 105 15.10 -11.66 -3.92
N GLU A 106 14.00 -12.40 -3.85
CA GLU A 106 13.93 -13.82 -4.10
C GLU A 106 13.11 -14.04 -5.37
N ASP A 107 13.28 -15.22 -5.95
CA ASP A 107 12.53 -15.63 -7.12
C ASP A 107 11.07 -15.89 -6.78
N LEU A 108 10.19 -15.55 -7.70
CA LEU A 108 8.77 -15.89 -7.58
C LEU A 108 8.57 -17.40 -7.75
N GLN A 109 7.52 -17.94 -7.14
CA GLN A 109 7.13 -19.32 -7.36
C GLN A 109 6.63 -19.50 -8.80
N PRO A 110 7.02 -20.57 -9.50
CA PRO A 110 6.51 -20.87 -10.84
C PRO A 110 5.04 -21.31 -10.78
N ASN A 111 4.28 -21.02 -11.84
CA ASN A 111 2.86 -21.39 -11.96
C ASN A 111 1.97 -20.86 -10.83
N THR A 112 2.25 -19.65 -10.36
CA THR A 112 1.57 -19.04 -9.22
C THR A 112 0.94 -17.70 -9.61
N THR A 113 -0.32 -17.53 -9.22
CA THR A 113 -1.02 -16.24 -9.28
C THR A 113 -0.61 -15.39 -8.08
N TYR A 114 -0.10 -14.20 -8.38
CA TYR A 114 0.30 -13.21 -7.40
C TYR A 114 -0.66 -12.04 -7.35
N THR A 115 -0.96 -11.58 -6.14
CA THR A 115 -1.68 -10.33 -5.86
C THR A 115 -0.74 -9.40 -5.09
N LEU A 116 -0.43 -8.25 -5.68
CA LEU A 116 0.38 -7.20 -5.07
C LEU A 116 -0.52 -6.00 -4.73
N ASP A 117 -0.69 -5.73 -3.44
CA ASP A 117 -1.41 -4.59 -2.93
C ASP A 117 -0.44 -3.48 -2.51
N ILE A 118 -0.69 -2.25 -2.95
CA ILE A 118 0.05 -1.04 -2.57
C ILE A 118 -0.85 -0.02 -1.85
N SER A 119 -2.03 -0.44 -1.41
CA SER A 119 -2.97 0.40 -0.69
C SER A 119 -2.39 0.93 0.62
N GLY A 120 -2.51 2.24 0.86
CA GLY A 120 -1.98 2.89 2.06
C GLY A 120 -0.46 3.14 2.08
N ALA A 121 0.29 2.60 1.11
CA ALA A 121 1.75 2.72 1.07
C ALA A 121 2.24 4.04 0.44
N ILE A 122 1.45 4.65 -0.44
CA ILE A 122 1.88 5.75 -1.32
C ILE A 122 1.13 7.04 -0.96
N VAL A 123 1.83 8.17 -1.01
CA VAL A 123 1.27 9.52 -0.90
C VAL A 123 1.93 10.44 -1.92
N ASP A 124 1.32 11.57 -2.28
CA ASP A 124 2.01 12.57 -3.09
C ASP A 124 3.22 13.17 -2.34
N ASN A 125 4.14 13.76 -3.10
CA ASN A 125 5.36 14.30 -2.55
C ASN A 125 5.15 15.59 -1.74
N ASN A 126 4.29 16.48 -2.22
CA ASN A 126 4.19 17.87 -1.81
C ASN A 126 3.28 18.06 -0.57
N GLU A 127 2.02 17.66 -0.64
CA GLU A 127 0.98 17.83 0.39
C GLU A 127 0.73 16.55 1.20
N GLY A 128 1.17 15.39 0.69
CA GLY A 128 1.06 14.10 1.37
C GLY A 128 -0.36 13.52 1.41
N ASN A 129 -1.22 13.93 0.48
CA ASN A 129 -2.49 13.32 0.12
C ASN A 129 -2.29 11.82 -0.17
N PRO A 130 -3.04 10.94 0.50
CA PRO A 130 -2.86 9.51 0.35
C PRO A 130 -3.35 9.01 -1.00
N PHE A 131 -2.52 8.19 -1.66
CA PHE A 131 -2.95 7.43 -2.82
C PHE A 131 -4.10 6.51 -2.39
N PRO A 132 -5.24 6.50 -3.11
CA PRO A 132 -6.39 5.73 -2.68
C PRO A 132 -6.06 4.22 -2.56
N GLY A 133 -5.07 3.70 -3.29
CA GLY A 133 -4.68 2.30 -3.24
C GLY A 133 -5.01 1.57 -4.53
N TYR A 134 -4.24 0.52 -4.80
CA TYR A 134 -4.33 -0.27 -6.03
C TYR A 134 -3.79 -1.67 -5.76
N THR A 135 -4.41 -2.65 -6.39
CA THR A 135 -4.03 -4.04 -6.23
C THR A 135 -3.87 -4.67 -7.60
N LEU A 136 -2.65 -5.10 -7.92
CA LEU A 136 -2.29 -5.73 -9.18
C LEU A 136 -2.35 -7.25 -9.05
N VAL A 137 -2.91 -7.92 -10.05
CA VAL A 137 -2.89 -9.38 -10.16
C VAL A 137 -2.10 -9.77 -11.41
N PHE A 138 -1.20 -10.73 -11.28
CA PHE A 138 -0.41 -11.29 -12.38
C PHE A 138 -0.06 -12.76 -12.08
N SER A 139 0.44 -13.50 -13.07
CA SER A 139 0.84 -14.90 -12.88
C SER A 139 2.18 -15.19 -13.53
N THR A 140 2.98 -16.03 -12.87
CA THR A 140 4.19 -16.62 -13.43
C THR A 140 3.88 -17.83 -14.33
N GLY A 141 2.65 -18.37 -14.25
CA GLY A 141 2.14 -19.44 -15.11
C GLY A 141 1.35 -18.94 -16.31
N ASP A 142 0.69 -19.87 -17.00
CA ASP A 142 -0.07 -19.62 -18.23
C ASP A 142 -1.49 -19.05 -18.00
N ARG A 143 -1.93 -18.97 -16.76
CA ARG A 143 -3.30 -18.59 -16.36
C ARG A 143 -3.32 -17.80 -15.06
N ILE A 144 -4.43 -17.10 -14.83
CA ILE A 144 -4.76 -16.42 -13.58
C ILE A 144 -5.83 -17.24 -12.89
N ASP A 145 -5.61 -17.56 -11.63
CA ASP A 145 -6.62 -18.22 -10.81
C ASP A 145 -7.80 -17.29 -10.57
N SER A 146 -9.02 -17.83 -10.51
CA SER A 146 -10.24 -17.03 -10.61
C SER A 146 -11.13 -17.09 -9.39
N LEU A 147 -10.88 -17.94 -8.41
CA LEU A 147 -11.77 -18.04 -7.26
C LEU A 147 -11.46 -16.99 -6.20
N CYS A 148 -12.43 -16.75 -5.32
CA CYS A 148 -12.28 -15.88 -4.19
C CYS A 148 -12.99 -16.43 -2.96
N VAL A 149 -12.71 -15.79 -1.82
CA VAL A 149 -13.38 -16.01 -0.54
C VAL A 149 -13.45 -14.70 0.23
N THR A 150 -14.59 -14.44 0.85
CA THR A 150 -14.76 -13.31 1.79
C THR A 150 -15.03 -13.80 3.20
N GLY A 151 -14.72 -12.97 4.18
CA GLY A 151 -15.02 -13.30 5.56
C GLY A 151 -14.77 -12.17 6.53
N ILE A 152 -14.95 -12.47 7.81
CA ILE A 152 -14.67 -11.56 8.91
C ILE A 152 -13.79 -12.22 9.96
N VAL A 153 -12.87 -11.46 10.53
CA VAL A 153 -12.04 -11.85 11.66
C VAL A 153 -12.49 -11.08 12.89
N GLN A 154 -12.81 -11.80 13.97
CA GLN A 154 -13.36 -11.23 15.20
C GLN A 154 -12.65 -11.81 16.43
N ASP A 155 -12.65 -11.07 17.54
CA ASP A 155 -12.16 -11.59 18.81
C ASP A 155 -13.21 -12.53 19.41
N SER A 156 -12.82 -13.76 19.73
CA SER A 156 -13.75 -14.81 20.18
C SER A 156 -14.48 -14.48 21.49
N ARG A 157 -13.96 -13.52 22.28
CA ARG A 157 -14.52 -13.18 23.60
C ARG A 157 -15.65 -12.17 23.52
N ASN A 158 -15.64 -11.28 22.55
CA ASN A 158 -16.57 -10.15 22.46
C ASN A 158 -17.14 -9.93 21.05
N LEU A 159 -16.73 -10.74 20.08
CA LEU A 159 -17.14 -10.66 18.67
C LEU A 159 -16.83 -9.32 18.00
N MET A 160 -15.93 -8.51 18.60
CA MET A 160 -15.50 -7.27 17.98
C MET A 160 -14.58 -7.58 16.81
N PRO A 161 -14.73 -6.87 15.67
CA PRO A 161 -13.88 -7.06 14.52
C PRO A 161 -12.41 -6.75 14.84
N ILE A 162 -11.50 -7.52 14.27
CA ILE A 162 -10.07 -7.33 14.44
C ILE A 162 -9.51 -6.69 13.18
N LYS A 163 -9.06 -5.45 13.30
CA LYS A 163 -8.33 -4.75 12.26
C LYS A 163 -6.94 -5.34 12.03
N GLY A 164 -6.59 -5.54 10.76
CA GLY A 164 -5.24 -5.92 10.35
C GLY A 164 -4.83 -7.35 10.73
N ALA A 165 -5.77 -8.23 11.03
CA ALA A 165 -5.48 -9.65 11.21
C ALA A 165 -5.05 -10.28 9.88
N THR A 166 -4.00 -11.09 9.90
CA THR A 166 -3.50 -11.80 8.72
C THR A 166 -4.28 -13.09 8.54
N VAL A 167 -5.11 -13.16 7.50
CA VAL A 167 -5.83 -14.37 7.09
C VAL A 167 -4.98 -15.13 6.09
N MET A 168 -4.90 -16.44 6.26
CA MET A 168 -3.95 -17.31 5.56
C MET A 168 -4.63 -18.58 5.06
N LEU A 169 -4.35 -18.93 3.81
CA LEU A 169 -4.81 -20.15 3.16
C LEU A 169 -3.62 -21.06 2.84
N TYR A 170 -3.73 -22.33 3.22
CA TYR A 170 -2.70 -23.34 3.00
C TYR A 170 -3.24 -24.51 2.20
N LYS A 171 -2.52 -24.91 1.14
CA LYS A 171 -2.75 -26.17 0.43
C LYS A 171 -2.18 -27.36 1.18
N ASP A 172 -1.16 -27.14 2.00
CA ASP A 172 -0.71 -28.13 2.98
C ASP A 172 -1.78 -28.31 4.07
N HIS A 173 -2.22 -29.55 4.25
CA HIS A 173 -3.23 -29.94 5.22
C HIS A 173 -2.62 -30.45 6.53
N SER A 174 -1.33 -30.26 6.78
CA SER A 174 -0.69 -30.59 8.05
C SER A 174 -1.01 -29.53 9.12
N ASP A 175 -1.20 -29.93 10.39
CA ASP A 175 -1.38 -28.99 11.52
C ASP A 175 -0.14 -28.13 11.74
N SER A 176 1.03 -28.66 11.35
CA SER A 176 2.32 -27.98 11.42
C SER A 176 2.51 -26.88 10.37
N ALA A 177 1.70 -26.84 9.31
CA ALA A 177 1.91 -25.94 8.18
C ALA A 177 2.03 -24.47 8.61
N VAL A 178 1.15 -24.02 9.50
CA VAL A 178 1.07 -22.63 9.98
C VAL A 178 2.31 -22.18 10.77
N PHE A 179 3.11 -23.13 11.28
CA PHE A 179 4.33 -22.86 12.04
C PHE A 179 5.59 -22.89 11.16
N LEU A 180 5.58 -23.71 10.11
CA LEU A 180 6.78 -24.07 9.35
C LEU A 180 6.84 -23.41 7.97
N HIS A 181 5.69 -23.10 7.39
CA HIS A 181 5.58 -22.66 6.01
C HIS A 181 4.73 -21.40 5.92
N ARG A 182 5.04 -20.56 4.93
CA ARG A 182 4.20 -19.41 4.60
C ARG A 182 2.99 -19.86 3.78
N PRO A 183 1.87 -19.14 3.86
CA PRO A 183 0.64 -19.53 3.18
C PRO A 183 0.71 -19.40 1.66
N ASP A 184 -0.12 -20.18 0.97
CA ASP A 184 -0.32 -20.11 -0.48
C ASP A 184 -1.11 -18.86 -0.90
N ALA A 185 -1.89 -18.29 0.02
CA ALA A 185 -2.49 -16.97 -0.15
C ALA A 185 -2.71 -16.32 1.22
N ALA A 186 -2.54 -15.01 1.29
CA ALA A 186 -2.80 -14.27 2.51
C ALA A 186 -3.31 -12.87 2.24
N ILE A 187 -4.00 -12.30 3.22
CA ILE A 187 -4.43 -10.91 3.21
C ILE A 187 -4.58 -10.39 4.64
N ARG A 188 -4.49 -9.07 4.82
CA ARG A 188 -4.86 -8.45 6.08
C ARG A 188 -6.32 -7.99 6.07
N SER A 189 -7.01 -8.19 7.18
CA SER A 189 -8.36 -7.65 7.36
C SER A 189 -8.36 -6.12 7.44
N ASP A 190 -9.46 -5.51 7.04
CA ASP A 190 -9.66 -4.06 7.10
C ASP A 190 -10.04 -3.56 8.50
N ASP A 191 -10.38 -2.27 8.61
CA ASP A 191 -10.73 -1.60 9.87
C ASP A 191 -11.94 -2.23 10.60
N TRP A 192 -12.78 -2.96 9.86
CA TRP A 192 -13.97 -3.65 10.35
C TRP A 192 -13.78 -5.17 10.37
N GLY A 193 -12.54 -5.65 10.31
CA GLY A 193 -12.20 -7.07 10.38
C GLY A 193 -12.59 -7.87 9.15
N PHE A 194 -13.14 -7.23 8.12
CA PHE A 194 -13.51 -7.89 6.88
C PHE A 194 -12.26 -8.20 6.06
N PHE A 195 -12.27 -9.34 5.36
CA PHE A 195 -11.24 -9.70 4.41
C PHE A 195 -11.86 -10.29 3.14
N GLY A 196 -11.13 -10.13 2.03
CA GLY A 196 -11.48 -10.74 0.75
C GLY A 196 -10.22 -11.21 0.04
N ILE A 197 -9.99 -12.52 -0.02
CA ILE A 197 -8.90 -13.10 -0.80
C ILE A 197 -9.45 -13.40 -2.19
N ARG A 198 -8.75 -12.95 -3.23
CA ARG A 198 -9.15 -13.10 -4.63
C ARG A 198 -8.07 -13.79 -5.43
N ASN A 199 -8.47 -14.30 -6.59
CA ASN A 199 -7.59 -14.96 -7.55
C ASN A 199 -6.83 -16.14 -6.93
N ILE A 200 -7.55 -17.01 -6.21
CA ILE A 200 -7.05 -18.24 -5.61
C ILE A 200 -7.48 -19.48 -6.40
N GLN A 201 -6.72 -20.56 -6.24
CA GLN A 201 -6.92 -21.82 -6.94
C GLN A 201 -8.18 -22.54 -6.47
N ASP A 202 -8.78 -23.33 -7.37
CA ASP A 202 -9.81 -24.31 -7.00
C ASP A 202 -9.15 -25.53 -6.35
N THR A 203 -8.96 -25.46 -5.04
CA THR A 203 -8.41 -26.54 -4.23
C THR A 203 -8.96 -26.48 -2.80
N LEU A 204 -8.76 -27.55 -2.05
CA LEU A 204 -8.98 -27.53 -0.61
C LEU A 204 -7.89 -26.70 0.06
N TYR A 205 -8.29 -25.92 1.06
CA TYR A 205 -7.43 -25.11 1.89
C TYR A 205 -7.69 -25.38 3.36
N ARG A 206 -6.62 -25.30 4.15
CA ARG A 206 -6.74 -24.93 5.56
C ARG A 206 -6.72 -23.42 5.69
N VAL A 207 -7.55 -22.92 6.60
CA VAL A 207 -7.74 -21.49 6.80
C VAL A 207 -7.39 -21.14 8.23
N TYR A 208 -6.52 -20.14 8.37
CA TYR A 208 -6.10 -19.58 9.65
C TYR A 208 -6.26 -18.06 9.63
N ALA A 209 -6.41 -17.45 10.79
CA ALA A 209 -6.20 -16.01 10.96
C ALA A 209 -5.34 -15.73 12.18
N LEU A 210 -4.38 -14.81 12.04
CA LEU A 210 -3.45 -14.42 13.10
C LEU A 210 -3.55 -12.94 13.43
N LYS A 211 -3.39 -12.61 14.70
CA LYS A 211 -2.85 -11.30 15.09
C LYS A 211 -1.32 -11.38 14.98
N ASP A 212 -0.83 -11.34 13.74
CA ASP A 212 0.59 -11.48 13.38
C ASP A 212 1.35 -10.22 13.81
N ALA A 213 2.10 -10.31 14.91
CA ALA A 213 2.73 -9.17 15.55
C ALA A 213 4.06 -8.82 14.88
N ASN A 214 4.80 -9.83 14.43
CA ASN A 214 6.12 -9.66 13.81
C ASN A 214 6.03 -9.53 12.27
N ASN A 215 4.84 -9.74 11.70
CA ASN A 215 4.51 -9.64 10.29
C ASN A 215 5.32 -10.61 9.40
N ASN A 216 5.59 -11.82 9.90
CA ASN A 216 6.34 -12.84 9.16
C ASN A 216 5.43 -13.87 8.45
N ASN A 217 4.11 -13.80 8.66
CA ASN A 217 3.09 -14.75 8.17
C ASN A 217 3.31 -16.19 8.63
N LEU A 218 3.81 -16.37 9.85
CA LEU A 218 3.96 -17.65 10.55
C LEU A 218 3.38 -17.50 11.95
N TYR A 219 2.75 -18.55 12.46
CA TYR A 219 2.18 -18.51 13.80
C TYR A 219 3.26 -18.69 14.88
N ASP A 220 3.29 -17.75 15.82
CA ASP A 220 4.06 -17.85 17.07
C ASP A 220 3.11 -17.99 18.30
N PRO A 221 2.94 -19.20 18.87
CA PRO A 221 2.09 -19.44 20.03
C PRO A 221 2.39 -18.61 21.26
N ASP A 222 3.66 -18.24 21.47
CA ASP A 222 4.05 -17.53 22.67
C ASP A 222 3.56 -16.08 22.64
N ASN A 223 3.47 -15.50 21.43
CA ASN A 223 3.23 -14.08 21.25
C ASN A 223 1.87 -13.76 20.60
N GLU A 224 1.34 -14.66 19.78
CA GLU A 224 0.24 -14.36 18.87
C GLU A 224 -1.07 -15.04 19.25
N SER A 225 -2.14 -14.65 18.56
CA SER A 225 -3.47 -15.22 18.73
C SER A 225 -3.93 -15.76 17.38
N ILE A 226 -4.68 -16.87 17.41
CA ILE A 226 -5.02 -17.65 16.23
C ILE A 226 -6.54 -17.89 16.14
N ALA A 227 -7.03 -18.01 14.92
CA ALA A 227 -8.31 -18.63 14.57
C ALA A 227 -8.04 -19.68 13.48
N PHE A 228 -8.89 -20.69 13.40
CA PHE A 228 -8.87 -21.68 12.32
C PHE A 228 -10.28 -22.19 12.03
N LEU A 229 -10.46 -22.80 10.86
CA LEU A 229 -11.66 -23.59 10.57
C LEU A 229 -11.44 -25.04 11.00
N ASP A 230 -12.49 -25.67 11.54
CA ASP A 230 -12.47 -27.08 11.94
C ASP A 230 -12.44 -28.05 10.74
N SER A 231 -12.65 -27.55 9.52
CA SER A 231 -12.70 -28.33 8.30
C SER A 231 -11.95 -27.65 7.15
N LEU A 232 -11.59 -28.44 6.15
CA LEU A 232 -11.02 -27.91 4.92
C LEU A 232 -12.06 -27.09 4.16
N PHE A 233 -11.64 -25.93 3.67
CA PHE A 233 -12.47 -25.04 2.87
C PHE A 233 -12.11 -25.18 1.39
N ARG A 234 -13.13 -25.28 0.53
CA ARG A 234 -12.95 -25.19 -0.93
C ARG A 234 -13.69 -23.95 -1.43
N PRO A 235 -13.00 -22.95 -2.00
CA PRO A 235 -13.67 -21.77 -2.55
C PRO A 235 -14.59 -22.19 -3.71
N SER A 236 -15.71 -21.50 -3.84
CA SER A 236 -16.70 -21.77 -4.90
C SER A 236 -17.13 -20.52 -5.66
N LEU A 237 -16.84 -19.34 -5.11
CA LEU A 237 -17.16 -18.06 -5.73
C LEU A 237 -16.10 -17.69 -6.77
N VAL A 238 -16.54 -17.37 -7.99
CA VAL A 238 -15.66 -16.87 -9.06
C VAL A 238 -15.55 -15.35 -8.93
N TYR A 239 -14.32 -14.88 -8.73
CA TYR A 239 -14.01 -13.46 -8.67
C TYR A 239 -14.37 -12.72 -9.96
N ASN A 240 -15.01 -11.56 -9.79
CA ASN A 240 -15.19 -10.57 -10.85
C ASN A 240 -15.35 -9.19 -10.22
N ASP A 241 -15.10 -8.14 -11.00
CA ASP A 241 -15.13 -6.75 -10.52
C ASP A 241 -16.53 -6.24 -10.12
N SER A 242 -17.59 -7.01 -10.41
CA SER A 242 -18.96 -6.64 -10.05
C SER A 242 -19.36 -7.09 -8.64
N ILE A 243 -18.58 -8.00 -8.02
CA ILE A 243 -18.84 -8.47 -6.66
C ILE A 243 -18.77 -7.28 -5.70
N TYR A 244 -19.85 -7.05 -4.97
CA TYR A 244 -20.02 -5.89 -4.12
C TYR A 244 -18.96 -5.83 -3.02
N GLU A 245 -18.64 -6.97 -2.43
CA GLU A 245 -17.72 -7.16 -1.32
C GLU A 245 -16.27 -6.78 -1.65
N PHE A 246 -15.88 -6.85 -2.93
CA PHE A 246 -14.53 -6.48 -3.40
C PHE A 246 -14.44 -5.03 -3.90
N LYS A 247 -15.56 -4.29 -3.89
CA LYS A 247 -15.53 -2.87 -4.17
C LYS A 247 -14.76 -2.15 -3.06
N LYS A 248 -14.31 -0.94 -3.38
CA LYS A 248 -13.64 -0.10 -2.42
C LYS A 248 -14.65 0.61 -1.53
N PHE A 249 -14.49 0.45 -0.22
CA PHE A 249 -15.33 1.10 0.77
C PHE A 249 -14.59 2.26 1.45
N ASN A 250 -15.34 3.31 1.77
CA ASN A 250 -14.87 4.31 2.72
C ASN A 250 -15.05 3.72 4.13
N MET A 251 -13.95 3.50 4.86
CA MET A 251 -13.98 2.91 6.20
C MET A 251 -14.78 3.73 7.22
N LYS A 252 -15.06 5.01 6.93
CA LYS A 252 -15.94 5.87 7.74
C LYS A 252 -17.43 5.62 7.51
N ASP A 253 -17.81 4.97 6.41
CA ASP A 253 -19.18 4.57 6.15
C ASP A 253 -19.44 3.20 6.77
N THR A 254 -19.73 3.22 8.07
CA THR A 254 -19.96 2.01 8.87
C THR A 254 -21.09 1.15 8.32
N ALA A 255 -22.16 1.76 7.81
CA ALA A 255 -23.32 1.03 7.33
C ALA A 255 -22.99 0.16 6.12
N LEU A 256 -22.27 0.72 5.14
CA LEU A 256 -21.84 -0.04 3.96
C LEU A 256 -20.77 -1.07 4.30
N CYS A 257 -19.85 -0.75 5.23
CA CYS A 257 -18.81 -1.68 5.65
C CYS A 257 -19.38 -2.93 6.34
N LEU A 258 -20.41 -2.77 7.18
CA LEU A 258 -21.07 -3.88 7.89
C LEU A 258 -22.08 -4.65 7.04
N ALA A 259 -22.52 -4.10 5.91
CA ALA A 259 -23.47 -4.76 5.01
C ALA A 259 -22.83 -5.82 4.08
N ARG A 260 -21.50 -5.93 4.07
CA ARG A 260 -20.76 -6.89 3.24
C ARG A 260 -21.05 -8.33 3.67
N LYS A 261 -21.30 -9.21 2.71
CA LYS A 261 -21.52 -10.64 3.00
C LYS A 261 -20.19 -11.36 3.21
N THR A 262 -20.21 -12.29 4.15
CA THR A 262 -19.06 -13.09 4.56
C THR A 262 -19.36 -14.56 4.30
N GLU A 263 -18.43 -15.27 3.66
CA GLU A 263 -18.49 -16.74 3.55
C GLU A 263 -17.90 -17.41 4.79
N LEU A 264 -16.87 -16.79 5.38
CA LEU A 264 -16.15 -17.31 6.54
C LEU A 264 -16.22 -16.37 7.74
N GLU A 265 -16.28 -16.96 8.92
CA GLU A 265 -16.16 -16.27 10.21
C GLU A 265 -14.99 -16.89 10.99
N LEU A 266 -13.99 -16.09 11.32
CA LEU A 266 -12.78 -16.53 12.00
C LEU A 266 -12.69 -15.86 13.37
N ASN A 267 -12.92 -16.67 14.42
CA ASN A 267 -12.94 -16.21 15.80
C ASN A 267 -11.57 -16.41 16.45
N VAL A 268 -10.80 -15.32 16.55
CA VAL A 268 -9.44 -15.34 17.09
C VAL A 268 -9.47 -15.46 18.59
N PHE A 269 -8.75 -16.45 19.10
CA PHE A 269 -8.52 -16.66 20.52
C PHE A 269 -7.02 -16.72 20.80
N ARG A 270 -6.66 -16.54 22.08
CA ARG A 270 -5.29 -16.75 22.54
C ARG A 270 -5.24 -18.08 23.27
N GLU A 271 -4.40 -18.99 22.80
CA GLU A 271 -4.09 -20.19 23.55
C GLU A 271 -3.39 -19.81 24.86
N LYS A 272 -3.76 -20.50 25.94
CA LYS A 272 -2.97 -20.37 27.17
C LYS A 272 -1.63 -21.04 26.88
N PRO A 273 -0.49 -20.37 27.15
CA PRO A 273 0.81 -21.00 26.96
C PRO A 273 0.81 -22.32 27.74
N SER A 274 1.09 -23.42 27.06
CA SER A 274 1.31 -24.72 27.70
C SER A 274 2.68 -24.70 28.38
N ARG A 275 2.87 -23.83 29.36
CA ARG A 275 3.97 -23.95 30.34
C ARG A 275 3.40 -24.69 31.55
N GLN A 276 3.62 -26.00 31.57
CA GLN A 276 3.70 -26.79 32.82
C GLN A 276 5.02 -26.46 33.52
#